data_AF-A0A9X2EBT4-F1
#
_entry.id   AF-A0A9X2EBT4-F1
#
_cell.length_a   1.000
_cell.length_b   1.000
_cell.length_c   1.000
_cell.angle_alpha   90.00
_cell.angle_beta   90.00
_cell.angle_gamma   90.00
#
_symmetry.space_group_name_H-M   'P 1'
#
loop_
_entity.id
_entity.type
_entity.pdbx_description
1 polymer ?
#
loop_
_entity_poly.entity_id
_entity_poly.type
_entity_poly.pdbx_seq_one_letter_code
_entity_poly.pdbx_strand_id
1 'polypeptide(L)'
;MRISLASATTTLRHRWPTLLAILASVLFFADGTSELTPFAALLPIMAIIYLIFGAARRDLTPGRELTLQLTALVAFAGIAALVLALAEPLARPVLAAGWLAHGIWDLIHHRRNRVVPRAWSEWCGVVDVLGAAAILLLPH
;
A
#
# COMPACT_ATOMS: atom_id res chain seq x y z
N MET A 1 7.09 -33.40 -6.23
CA MET A 1 6.10 -32.47 -6.81
C MET A 1 6.71 -31.86 -8.07
N ARG A 2 6.37 -32.34 -9.27
CA ARG A 2 6.89 -31.81 -10.53
C ARG A 2 5.99 -30.68 -11.00
N ILE A 3 6.45 -29.44 -10.87
CA ILE A 3 5.76 -28.28 -11.45
C ILE A 3 6.02 -28.33 -12.96
N SER A 4 4.98 -28.56 -13.76
CA SER A 4 5.08 -28.43 -15.22
C SER A 4 5.39 -26.98 -15.59
N LEU A 5 6.32 -26.75 -16.52
CA LEU A 5 6.67 -25.42 -17.02
C LEU A 5 5.44 -24.64 -17.52
N ALA A 6 4.44 -25.35 -18.05
CA ALA A 6 3.17 -24.77 -18.49
C ALA A 6 2.24 -24.35 -17.33
N SER A 7 2.39 -24.93 -16.13
CA SER A 7 1.67 -24.50 -14.93
C SER A 7 2.35 -23.31 -14.26
N ALA A 8 3.69 -23.29 -14.25
CA ALA A 8 4.47 -22.20 -13.69
C ALA A 8 4.20 -20.87 -14.43
N THR A 9 4.11 -20.90 -15.76
CA THR A 9 3.81 -19.71 -16.58
C THR A 9 2.42 -19.15 -16.32
N THR A 10 1.40 -19.98 -16.16
CA THR A 10 0.02 -19.54 -15.87
C THR A 10 -0.11 -18.97 -14.46
N THR A 11 0.55 -19.59 -13.47
CA THR A 11 0.58 -19.09 -12.09
C THR A 11 1.33 -17.75 -12.00
N LEU A 12 2.48 -17.62 -12.65
CA LEU A 12 3.22 -16.34 -12.74
C LEU A 12 2.36 -15.26 -13.40
N ARG A 13 1.67 -15.59 -14.50
CA ARG A 13 0.84 -14.62 -15.22
C ARG A 13 -0.35 -14.08 -14.42
N HIS A 14 -0.89 -14.86 -13.48
CA HIS A 14 -2.02 -14.44 -12.63
C HIS A 14 -1.60 -13.89 -11.25
N ARG A 15 -0.41 -14.23 -10.74
CA ARG A 15 0.06 -13.83 -9.40
C ARG A 15 1.26 -12.89 -9.42
N TRP A 16 1.70 -12.42 -10.59
CA TRP A 16 2.84 -11.52 -10.70
C TRP A 16 2.75 -10.29 -9.77
N PRO A 17 1.59 -9.63 -9.53
CA PRO A 17 1.56 -8.47 -8.65
C PRO A 17 1.90 -8.87 -7.21
N THR A 18 1.32 -9.96 -6.71
CA THR A 18 1.62 -10.52 -5.39
C THR A 18 3.09 -10.93 -5.27
N LEU A 19 3.63 -11.63 -6.27
CA LEU A 19 5.01 -12.12 -6.24
C LEU A 19 6.01 -10.97 -6.27
N LEU A 20 5.75 -9.94 -7.10
CA LEU A 20 6.58 -8.73 -7.11
C LEU A 20 6.43 -7.94 -5.81
N ALA A 21 5.25 -7.88 -5.20
CA ALA A 21 5.05 -7.23 -3.91
C ALA A 21 5.84 -7.91 -2.81
N ILE A 22 5.75 -9.24 -2.71
CA ILE A 22 6.53 -10.02 -1.74
C ILE A 22 8.03 -9.80 -1.95
N LEU A 23 8.50 -9.88 -3.19
CA LEU A 23 9.91 -9.65 -3.50
C LEU A 23 10.34 -8.22 -3.12
N ALA A 24 9.54 -7.22 -3.48
CA ALA A 24 9.81 -5.82 -3.14
C ALA A 24 9.84 -5.61 -1.62
N SER A 25 8.87 -6.15 -0.87
CA SER A 25 8.86 -6.08 0.58
C SER A 25 10.09 -6.75 1.20
N VAL A 26 10.46 -7.96 0.75
CA VAL A 26 11.66 -8.63 1.25
C VAL A 26 12.89 -7.77 1.01
N LEU A 27 13.08 -7.23 -0.20
CA LEU A 27 14.24 -6.40 -0.52
C LEU A 27 14.24 -5.07 0.26
N PHE A 28 13.08 -4.46 0.44
CA PHE A 28 12.95 -3.15 1.08
C PHE A 28 13.10 -3.20 2.61
N PHE A 29 12.73 -4.32 3.23
CA PHE A 29 12.79 -4.51 4.69
C PHE A 29 13.93 -5.45 5.13
N ALA A 30 14.79 -5.93 4.20
CA ALA A 30 15.84 -6.90 4.50
C ALA A 30 16.93 -6.36 5.43
N ASP A 31 17.17 -5.05 5.43
CA ASP A 31 18.17 -4.42 6.29
C ASP A 31 17.67 -4.21 7.73
N GLY A 32 16.41 -4.54 8.00
CA GLY A 32 15.77 -4.36 9.31
C GLY A 32 15.44 -2.92 9.65
N THR A 33 15.71 -1.97 8.75
CA THR A 33 15.47 -0.56 9.01
C THR A 33 14.03 -0.20 8.66
N SER A 34 13.34 0.46 9.59
CA SER A 34 12.01 1.02 9.36
C SER A 34 11.93 2.41 9.97
N GLU A 35 12.70 3.34 9.41
CA GLU A 35 12.73 4.72 9.87
C GLU A 35 11.33 5.36 9.80
N LEU A 36 10.84 5.94 10.89
CA LEU A 36 9.45 6.43 10.93
C LEU A 36 9.14 7.45 9.82
N THR A 37 10.08 8.35 9.53
CA THR A 37 9.87 9.48 8.60
C THR A 37 9.61 9.04 7.15
N PRO A 38 10.50 8.29 6.48
CA PRO A 38 10.24 7.86 5.10
C PRO A 38 9.00 6.97 4.99
N PHE A 39 8.77 6.09 5.96
CA PHE A 39 7.59 5.20 5.94
C PHE A 39 6.27 5.94 6.19
N ALA A 40 6.27 6.99 7.02
CA ALA A 40 5.12 7.88 7.19
C ALA A 40 4.83 8.67 5.91
N ALA A 41 5.87 9.17 5.22
CA ALA A 41 5.72 9.93 3.99
C ALA A 41 5.10 9.11 2.84
N LEU A 42 5.26 7.78 2.83
CA LEU A 42 4.66 6.92 1.82
C LEU A 42 3.12 6.94 1.85
N LEU A 43 2.48 7.14 3.01
CA LEU A 43 1.01 7.17 3.13
C LEU A 43 0.34 8.22 2.23
N PRO A 44 0.68 9.52 2.32
CA PRO A 44 0.12 10.52 1.42
C PRO A 44 0.61 10.34 -0.03
N ILE A 45 1.83 9.85 -0.25
CA ILE A 45 2.36 9.58 -1.60
C ILE A 45 1.48 8.54 -2.31
N MET A 46 1.11 7.46 -1.63
CA MET A 46 0.23 6.43 -2.23
C MET A 46 -1.15 7.00 -2.57
N ALA A 47 -1.73 7.84 -1.71
CA ALA A 47 -2.99 8.52 -2.02
C ALA A 47 -2.87 9.48 -3.24
N ILE A 48 -1.74 10.17 -3.41
CA ILE A 48 -1.46 10.99 -4.61
C ILE A 48 -1.38 10.12 -5.87
N ILE A 49 -0.74 8.96 -5.80
CA ILE A 49 -0.66 8.03 -6.93
C ILE A 49 -2.07 7.59 -7.37
N TYR A 50 -2.98 7.36 -6.43
CA TYR A 50 -4.38 7.04 -6.73
C TYR A 50 -5.10 8.18 -7.46
N LEU A 51 -4.87 9.44 -7.07
CA LEU A 51 -5.37 10.60 -7.81
C LEU A 51 -4.82 10.65 -9.25
N ILE A 52 -3.53 10.37 -9.44
CA ILE A 52 -2.89 10.34 -10.76
C ILE A 52 -3.54 9.25 -11.64
N PHE A 53 -3.66 8.03 -11.14
CA PHE A 53 -4.32 6.93 -11.86
C PHE A 53 -5.78 7.23 -12.16
N GLY A 54 -6.52 7.75 -11.17
CA GLY A 54 -7.91 8.13 -11.36
C GLY A 54 -8.08 9.19 -12.45
N ALA A 55 -7.20 10.20 -12.48
CA ALA A 55 -7.19 11.23 -13.51
C ALA A 55 -6.86 10.63 -14.88
N ALA A 56 -5.81 9.81 -14.97
CA ALA A 56 -5.38 9.16 -16.20
C ALA A 56 -6.46 8.22 -16.78
N ARG A 57 -7.19 7.50 -15.92
CA ARG A 57 -8.30 6.61 -16.32
C ARG A 57 -9.63 7.33 -16.52
N ARG A 58 -9.70 8.64 -16.22
CA ARG A 58 -10.94 9.44 -16.19
C ARG A 58 -12.01 8.86 -15.26
N ASP A 59 -11.55 8.23 -14.18
CA ASP A 59 -12.39 7.61 -13.15
C ASP A 59 -12.69 8.56 -11.98
N LEU A 60 -12.09 9.76 -11.96
CA LEU A 60 -12.39 10.84 -11.01
C LEU A 60 -13.65 11.61 -11.44
N THR A 61 -14.79 10.92 -11.52
CA THR A 61 -16.07 11.59 -11.77
C THR A 61 -16.25 12.73 -10.77
N PRO A 62 -16.46 13.99 -11.23
CA PRO A 62 -16.67 15.13 -10.34
C PRO A 62 -17.78 14.82 -9.32
N GLY A 63 -17.52 15.14 -8.04
CA GLY A 63 -18.37 14.72 -6.93
C GLY A 63 -17.76 13.53 -6.18
N ARG A 64 -18.44 12.38 -6.15
CA ARG A 64 -18.17 11.32 -5.16
C ARG A 64 -16.75 10.75 -5.20
N GLU A 65 -16.27 10.30 -6.36
CA GLU A 65 -14.96 9.63 -6.43
C GLU A 65 -13.81 10.62 -6.17
N LEU A 66 -13.89 11.84 -6.73
CA LEU A 66 -12.91 12.88 -6.42
C LEU A 66 -12.90 13.24 -4.93
N THR A 67 -14.08 13.44 -4.33
CA THR A 67 -14.17 13.71 -2.89
C THR A 67 -13.59 12.57 -2.07
N LEU A 68 -13.90 11.31 -2.41
CA LEU A 68 -13.34 10.15 -1.72
C LEU A 68 -11.81 10.10 -1.77
N GLN A 69 -11.21 10.36 -2.95
CA GLN A 69 -9.75 10.35 -3.08
C GLN A 69 -9.10 11.53 -2.36
N LEU A 70 -9.71 12.72 -2.38
CA LEU A 70 -9.21 13.88 -1.63
C LEU A 70 -9.35 13.67 -0.11
N THR A 71 -10.45 13.08 0.34
CA THR A 71 -10.63 12.71 1.75
C THR A 71 -9.60 11.67 2.17
N ALA A 72 -9.32 10.66 1.34
CA ALA A 72 -8.28 9.68 1.61
C ALA A 72 -6.90 10.36 1.69
N LEU A 73 -6.56 11.25 0.77
CA LEU A 73 -5.32 12.02 0.81
C LEU A 73 -5.17 12.80 2.12
N VAL A 74 -6.20 13.53 2.53
CA VAL A 74 -6.17 14.29 3.80
C VAL A 74 -6.03 13.35 5.00
N ALA A 75 -6.74 12.22 5.02
CA ALA A 75 -6.67 11.26 6.10
C ALA A 75 -5.28 10.64 6.23
N PHE A 76 -4.69 10.18 5.12
CA PHE A 76 -3.35 9.58 5.11
C PHE A 76 -2.25 10.60 5.40
N ALA A 77 -2.37 11.84 4.90
CA ALA A 77 -1.49 12.93 5.28
C ALA A 77 -1.59 13.26 6.78
N GLY A 78 -2.81 13.25 7.34
CA GLY A 78 -3.06 13.46 8.76
C GLY A 78 -2.44 12.36 9.63
N ILE A 79 -2.56 11.09 9.22
CA ILE A 79 -1.90 9.96 9.91
C ILE A 79 -0.37 10.13 9.84
N ALA A 80 0.17 10.45 8.67
CA ALA A 80 1.61 10.68 8.54
C ALA A 80 2.10 11.81 9.46
N ALA A 81 1.41 12.95 9.48
CA ALA A 81 1.72 14.05 10.38
C ALA A 81 1.60 13.64 11.86
N LEU A 82 0.60 12.84 12.22
CA LEU A 82 0.43 12.31 13.57
C LEU A 82 1.60 11.41 13.97
N VAL A 83 2.05 10.51 13.10
CA VAL A 83 3.22 9.65 13.36
C VAL A 83 4.46 10.50 13.68
N LEU A 84 4.70 11.57 12.90
CA LEU A 84 5.83 12.46 13.10
C LEU A 84 5.73 13.30 14.38
N ALA A 85 4.53 13.49 14.92
CA ALA A 85 4.29 14.23 16.15
C ALA A 85 4.32 13.34 17.40
N LEU A 86 4.25 12.02 17.25
CA LEU A 86 4.24 11.07 18.35
C LEU A 86 5.65 10.63 18.72
N ALA A 87 5.86 10.42 20.01
CA ALA A 87 7.03 9.71 20.52
C ALA A 87 6.75 8.20 20.63
N GLU A 88 7.81 7.40 20.72
CA GLU A 88 7.69 5.99 21.10
C GLU A 88 7.07 5.86 22.51
N PRO A 89 6.26 4.82 22.76
CA PRO A 89 6.01 3.65 21.90
C PRO A 89 4.82 3.79 20.94
N LEU A 90 4.22 4.98 20.81
CA LEU A 90 2.96 5.17 20.06
C LEU A 90 3.17 5.39 18.56
N ALA A 91 4.31 5.91 18.14
CA ALA A 91 4.57 6.24 16.74
C ALA A 91 4.49 5.01 15.81
N ARG A 92 5.12 3.88 16.17
CA ARG A 92 5.13 2.65 15.36
C ARG A 92 3.74 2.00 15.21
N PRO A 93 2.97 1.77 16.28
CA PRO A 93 1.61 1.24 16.15
C PRO A 93 0.71 2.11 15.28
N VAL A 94 0.80 3.44 15.40
CA VAL A 94 0.01 4.37 14.58
C VAL A 94 0.45 4.31 13.11
N LEU A 95 1.76 4.23 12.85
CA LEU A 95 2.29 4.06 11.49
C LEU A 95 1.81 2.74 10.87
N ALA A 96 1.93 1.63 11.59
CA ALA A 96 1.47 0.32 11.12
C ALA A 96 -0.05 0.31 10.87
N ALA A 97 -0.83 0.96 11.74
CA ALA A 97 -2.28 1.12 11.52
C ALA A 97 -2.59 1.94 10.27
N GLY A 98 -1.79 2.98 9.97
CA GLY A 98 -1.89 3.76 8.74
C GLY A 98 -1.66 2.91 7.49
N TRP A 99 -0.61 2.08 7.52
CA TRP A 99 -0.30 1.13 6.43
C TRP A 99 -1.42 0.12 6.24
N LEU A 100 -1.94 -0.48 7.31
CA LEU A 100 -3.08 -1.41 7.22
C LEU A 100 -4.36 -0.73 6.72
N ALA A 101 -4.62 0.53 7.13
CA ALA A 101 -5.74 1.31 6.62
C ALA A 101 -5.62 1.54 5.10
N HIS A 102 -4.41 1.79 4.60
CA HIS A 102 -4.14 1.84 3.17
C HIS A 102 -4.35 0.46 2.50
N GLY A 103 -3.91 -0.64 3.10
CA GLY A 103 -4.16 -1.98 2.57
C GLY A 103 -5.66 -2.32 2.48
N ILE A 104 -6.49 -1.82 3.42
CA ILE A 104 -7.95 -1.92 3.34
C ILE A 104 -8.49 -1.08 2.17
N TRP A 105 -7.98 0.13 1.99
CA TRP A 105 -8.33 1.00 0.86
C TRP A 105 -8.01 0.33 -0.48
N ASP A 106 -6.86 -0.32 -0.58
CA ASP A 106 -6.43 -1.10 -1.73
C ASP A 106 -7.37 -2.28 -2.00
N LEU A 107 -7.77 -3.03 -0.97
CA LEU A 107 -8.72 -4.13 -1.10
C LEU A 107 -10.06 -3.65 -1.69
N ILE A 108 -10.53 -2.48 -1.26
CA ILE A 108 -11.76 -1.87 -1.79
C ILE A 108 -11.58 -1.55 -3.28
N HIS A 109 -10.46 -0.97 -3.69
CA HIS A 109 -10.18 -0.63 -5.08
C HIS A 109 -9.94 -1.86 -5.96
N HIS A 110 -9.28 -2.88 -5.43
CA HIS A 110 -9.09 -4.16 -6.08
C HIS A 110 -10.44 -4.83 -6.40
N ARG A 111 -11.39 -4.77 -5.46
CA ARG A 111 -12.75 -5.32 -5.65
C ARG A 111 -13.58 -4.50 -6.62
N ARG A 112 -13.45 -3.16 -6.60
CA ARG A 112 -14.24 -2.26 -7.46
C ARG A 112 -13.67 -2.12 -8.88
N ASN A 113 -12.37 -2.38 -9.08
CA ASN A 113 -11.65 -2.16 -10.34
C ASN A 113 -11.80 -0.75 -10.92
N ARG A 114 -11.91 0.25 -10.05
CA ARG A 114 -12.01 1.67 -10.41
C ARG A 114 -10.82 2.44 -9.88
N VAL A 115 -10.53 3.60 -10.46
CA VAL A 115 -9.45 4.52 -10.08
C VAL A 115 -8.07 3.97 -10.38
N VAL A 116 -7.69 2.81 -9.85
CA VAL A 116 -6.40 2.13 -10.08
C VAL A 116 -6.58 0.74 -10.68
N PRO A 117 -5.62 0.23 -11.47
CA PRO A 117 -5.67 -1.15 -11.95
C PRO A 117 -5.72 -2.16 -10.78
N ARG A 118 -6.39 -3.30 -10.97
CA ARG A 118 -6.44 -4.37 -9.94
C ARG A 118 -5.08 -4.87 -9.52
N ALA A 119 -4.15 -4.97 -10.46
CA ALA A 119 -2.78 -5.38 -10.19
C ALA A 119 -2.04 -4.37 -9.29
N TRP A 120 -2.29 -3.07 -9.48
CA TRP A 120 -1.67 -2.02 -8.66
C TRP A 120 -2.16 -2.10 -7.22
N SER A 121 -3.48 -2.18 -7.03
CA SER A 121 -4.09 -2.32 -5.69
C SER A 121 -3.73 -3.64 -5.02
N GLU A 122 -3.60 -4.74 -5.77
CA GLU A 122 -3.13 -6.02 -5.22
C GLU A 122 -1.67 -5.93 -4.76
N TRP A 123 -0.80 -5.33 -5.57
CA TRP A 123 0.61 -5.15 -5.21
C TRP A 123 0.74 -4.27 -3.96
N CYS A 124 0.08 -3.11 -3.95
CA CYS A 124 0.16 -2.15 -2.86
C CYS A 124 -0.40 -2.74 -1.56
N GLY A 125 -1.55 -3.42 -1.61
CA GLY A 125 -2.14 -4.01 -0.41
C GLY A 125 -1.28 -5.11 0.21
N VAL A 126 -0.52 -5.87 -0.60
CA VAL A 126 0.43 -6.85 -0.09
C VAL A 126 1.64 -6.16 0.56
N VAL A 127 2.18 -5.12 -0.08
CA VAL A 127 3.27 -4.31 0.49
C VAL A 127 2.84 -3.67 1.80
N ASP A 128 1.61 -3.18 1.90
CA ASP A 128 1.08 -2.53 3.10
C ASP A 128 1.00 -3.49 4.29
N VAL A 129 0.48 -4.70 4.07
CA VAL A 129 0.36 -5.72 5.12
C VAL A 129 1.74 -6.19 5.58
N LEU A 130 2.64 -6.47 4.62
CA LEU A 130 4.00 -6.91 4.95
C LEU A 130 4.80 -5.79 5.61
N GLY A 131 4.64 -4.55 5.18
CA GLY A 131 5.30 -3.40 5.77
C GLY A 131 4.79 -3.09 7.17
N ALA A 132 3.48 -3.14 7.39
CA ALA A 132 2.92 -3.02 8.74
C ALA A 132 3.44 -4.13 9.68
N ALA A 133 3.55 -5.37 9.19
CA ALA A 133 4.15 -6.45 9.96
C ALA A 133 5.65 -6.18 10.25
N ALA A 134 6.41 -5.71 9.26
CA ALA A 134 7.82 -5.38 9.45
C ALA A 134 8.03 -4.27 10.49
N ILE A 135 7.22 -3.20 10.43
CA ILE A 135 7.23 -2.07 11.38
C ILE A 135 6.91 -2.51 12.82
N LEU A 136 6.19 -3.61 13.02
CA LEU A 136 5.82 -4.10 14.34
C LEU A 136 6.74 -5.21 14.88
N LEU A 137 7.35 -5.99 13.99
CA LEU A 137 8.01 -7.25 14.35
C LEU A 137 9.52 -7.23 14.19
N LEU A 138 10.06 -6.36 13.34
CA LEU A 138 11.51 -6.24 13.18
C LEU A 138 12.10 -5.43 14.35
N PRO A 139 13.35 -5.69 14.74
CA PRO A 139 14.03 -4.87 15.74
C PRO A 139 14.42 -3.51 15.14
N HIS A 140 14.41 -2.45 15.97
CA HIS A 140 14.63 -1.07 15.55
C HIS A 140 15.42 -0.28 16.60
#